data_AF-A0A7Y0KG80-F1
#
_entry.id   AF-A0A7Y0KG80-F1
#
_cell.length_a   1.000
_cell.length_b   1.000
_cell.length_c   1.000
_cell.angle_alpha   90.00
_cell.angle_beta   90.00
_cell.angle_gamma   90.00
#
_symmetry.space_group_name_H-M   'P 1'
#
loop_
_entity.id
_entity.type
_entity.pdbx_description
1 polymer ?
#
loop_
_entity_poly.entity_id
_entity_poly.type
_entity_poly.pdbx_seq_one_letter_code
_entity_poly.pdbx_strand_id
1 'polypeptide(L)'
;MALVTLGCARNDVDSEELAGRLAADGWEVAGGDDGSADVVLVNTCTFVEQAKKDSVDAVLAAGGPDSKVVAVGCMAERYGAELAEALPEASAVLGFDEYGSISERLDDVLAGRPLASHEPADRRTLLPLSPVKRPEAVRDGSIPGHAWLPDVPRQRLDDAPVAPLKLASGCDRRCAFCAIPSFRGAFVSRAPEDVVAEAAWLADHGVAEVTLVSENSTSYGKDIDPRGAAGGALERLLGSLTTVPGLRRVRVSYLQPAEVRPPLLAAIARTPGVADYFDLSFQHASGPLLRRMRRFGSRESFLSLCAEIRALAPEAGIRSNVIAGFPGETEDDLAELEAFLAEAELDAVGVFGYSDEDGTEAADLADKIDPAEVAARVERITSLVEVLTADRAARRVGTEVEVLLERQELSETAAREYPDLEEVDDLDLAELGLTEDDVPEMTDLDDGSDGSDGSDGSDDEAVEVDDTEPGDLVWIGRAAHQGPDVDGECLLTGDDELLAGLHRGALVRARVTGSDGVDLVVEALEVLHPGTPTGSPAEPAVAGAR
;
A
#
# COMPACT_ATOMS: atom_id res chain seq x y z
N MET A 1 -5.54 -12.01 20.98
CA MET A 1 -6.23 -10.87 20.33
C MET A 1 -6.14 -11.00 18.83
N ALA A 2 -7.05 -10.41 18.06
CA ALA A 2 -6.96 -10.31 16.61
C ALA A 2 -6.97 -8.84 16.17
N LEU A 3 -6.35 -8.53 15.02
CA LEU A 3 -6.41 -7.21 14.39
C LEU A 3 -7.04 -7.32 13.00
N VAL A 4 -8.07 -6.53 12.75
CA VAL A 4 -8.64 -6.31 11.41
C VAL A 4 -8.25 -4.92 10.97
N THR A 5 -7.40 -4.83 9.95
CA THR A 5 -6.93 -3.55 9.42
C THR A 5 -7.69 -3.16 8.17
N LEU A 6 -8.23 -1.94 8.16
CA LEU A 6 -8.92 -1.40 7.00
C LEU A 6 -8.26 -0.10 6.54
N GLY A 7 -8.45 0.20 5.26
CA GLY A 7 -8.20 1.53 4.72
C GLY A 7 -6.96 1.64 3.86
N CYS A 8 -5.83 2.02 4.45
CA CYS A 8 -4.64 2.37 3.67
C CYS A 8 -3.35 1.97 4.37
N ALA A 9 -2.26 1.93 3.61
CA ALA A 9 -0.88 1.70 4.06
C ALA A 9 -0.44 2.43 5.34
N ARG A 10 -1.04 3.58 5.69
CA ARG A 10 -0.75 4.27 6.96
C ARG A 10 -1.42 3.57 8.15
N ASN A 11 -2.63 3.06 7.97
CA ASN A 11 -3.33 2.25 8.97
C ASN A 11 -2.61 0.92 9.20
N ASP A 12 -2.00 0.32 8.17
CA ASP A 12 -1.21 -0.91 8.32
C ASP A 12 -0.03 -0.70 9.28
N VAL A 13 0.73 0.40 9.09
CA VAL A 13 1.80 0.78 10.03
C VAL A 13 1.25 1.02 11.43
N ASP A 14 0.11 1.70 11.55
CA ASP A 14 -0.51 1.96 12.87
C ASP A 14 -0.96 0.64 13.55
N SER A 15 -1.49 -0.34 12.80
CA SER A 15 -1.86 -1.66 13.29
C SER A 15 -0.66 -2.48 13.74
N GLU A 16 0.42 -2.49 12.96
CA GLU A 16 1.66 -3.20 13.31
C GLU A 16 2.35 -2.58 14.54
N GLU A 17 2.23 -1.25 14.73
CA GLU A 17 2.66 -0.60 15.98
C GLU A 17 1.79 -1.05 17.17
N LEU A 18 0.46 -1.05 17.02
CA LEU A 18 -0.45 -1.52 18.07
C LEU A 18 -0.19 -2.98 18.44
N ALA A 19 0.00 -3.84 17.42
CA ALA A 19 0.33 -5.25 17.61
C ALA A 19 1.62 -5.42 18.40
N GLY A 20 2.68 -4.69 18.03
CA GLY A 20 3.95 -4.76 18.74
C GLY A 20 3.87 -4.24 20.17
N ARG A 21 3.13 -3.14 20.44
CA ARG A 21 2.87 -2.66 21.81
C ARG A 21 2.21 -3.73 22.68
N LEU A 22 1.16 -4.34 22.15
CA LEU A 22 0.38 -5.35 22.86
C LEU A 22 1.24 -6.60 23.12
N ALA A 23 2.02 -7.04 22.13
CA ALA A 23 2.95 -8.15 22.29
C ALA A 23 4.04 -7.88 23.34
N ALA A 24 4.54 -6.65 23.42
CA ALA A 24 5.51 -6.24 24.45
C ALA A 24 4.94 -6.36 25.87
N ASP A 25 3.64 -6.15 26.03
CA ASP A 25 2.91 -6.28 27.29
C ASP A 25 2.36 -7.70 27.53
N GLY A 26 2.70 -8.66 26.66
CA GLY A 26 2.38 -10.08 26.83
C GLY A 26 1.06 -10.53 26.20
N TRP A 27 0.44 -9.71 25.34
CA TRP A 27 -0.69 -10.13 24.53
C TRP A 27 -0.24 -11.00 23.36
N GLU A 28 -0.97 -12.07 23.08
CA GLU A 28 -0.73 -12.92 21.91
C GLU A 28 -1.62 -12.48 20.74
N VAL A 29 -1.03 -12.33 19.56
CA VAL A 29 -1.78 -12.11 18.31
C VAL A 29 -2.21 -13.46 17.78
N ALA A 30 -3.53 -13.68 17.65
CA ALA A 30 -4.08 -14.86 17.01
C ALA A 30 -3.74 -14.81 15.52
N GLY A 31 -3.22 -15.91 14.96
CA GLY A 31 -3.03 -16.06 13.53
C GLY A 31 -4.33 -16.49 12.88
N GLY A 32 -4.84 -15.69 11.94
CA GLY A 32 -6.04 -16.00 11.15
C GLY A 32 -7.38 -15.71 11.85
N ASP A 33 -8.48 -16.00 11.13
CA ASP A 33 -9.87 -15.79 11.57
C ASP A 33 -10.47 -17.05 12.22
N ASP A 34 -9.73 -17.70 13.11
CA ASP A 34 -10.20 -18.92 13.80
C ASP A 34 -11.28 -18.64 14.88
N GLY A 35 -11.67 -17.38 15.05
CA GLY A 35 -12.67 -16.93 16.02
C GLY A 35 -12.26 -17.08 17.49
N SER A 36 -11.00 -17.39 17.79
CA SER A 36 -10.52 -17.69 19.14
C SER A 36 -10.15 -16.45 19.96
N ALA A 37 -10.12 -15.27 19.36
CA ALA A 37 -9.64 -14.05 20.00
C ALA A 37 -10.58 -13.52 21.09
N ASP A 38 -10.03 -13.29 22.30
CA ASP A 38 -10.74 -12.63 23.40
C ASP A 38 -11.13 -11.18 23.06
N VAL A 39 -10.27 -10.50 22.30
CA VAL A 39 -10.45 -9.12 21.84
C VAL A 39 -10.09 -9.02 20.37
N VAL A 40 -10.96 -8.38 19.59
CA VAL A 40 -10.74 -8.04 18.18
C VAL A 40 -10.62 -6.52 18.05
N LEU A 41 -9.46 -6.05 17.61
CA LEU A 41 -9.20 -4.65 17.33
C LEU A 41 -9.48 -4.37 15.86
N VAL A 42 -10.44 -3.49 15.58
CA VAL A 42 -10.77 -3.09 14.21
C VAL A 42 -10.19 -1.71 13.95
N ASN A 43 -9.13 -1.64 13.15
CA ASN A 43 -8.50 -0.38 12.73
C ASN A 43 -9.25 0.23 11.55
N THR A 44 -10.17 1.13 11.89
CA THR A 44 -11.15 1.73 10.99
C THR A 44 -10.58 2.84 10.10
N CYS A 45 -11.22 3.04 8.95
CA CYS A 45 -10.87 4.05 7.96
C CYS A 45 -11.99 5.07 7.76
N THR A 46 -11.64 6.31 7.41
CA THR A 46 -12.60 7.37 7.02
C THR A 46 -12.27 8.01 5.68
N PHE A 47 -11.38 7.39 4.88
CA PHE A 47 -10.80 8.03 3.69
C PHE A 47 -11.84 8.35 2.61
N VAL A 48 -12.76 7.42 2.35
CA VAL A 48 -13.88 7.55 1.41
C VAL A 48 -15.14 6.98 2.02
N GLU A 49 -16.29 7.35 1.49
CA GLU A 49 -17.60 6.94 2.01
C GLU A 49 -17.77 5.42 2.05
N GLN A 50 -17.27 4.70 1.04
CA GLN A 50 -17.31 3.24 1.03
C GLN A 50 -16.48 2.65 2.18
N ALA A 51 -15.25 3.13 2.37
CA ALA A 51 -14.39 2.69 3.47
C ALA A 51 -14.99 2.96 4.86
N LYS A 52 -15.86 3.99 5.00
CA LYS A 52 -16.61 4.19 6.24
C LYS A 52 -17.62 3.07 6.47
N LYS A 53 -18.39 2.71 5.43
CA LYS A 53 -19.35 1.60 5.50
C LYS A 53 -18.64 0.28 5.80
N ASP A 54 -17.57 -0.02 5.06
CA ASP A 54 -16.78 -1.24 5.26
C ASP A 54 -16.22 -1.31 6.70
N SER A 55 -15.83 -0.19 7.28
CA SER A 55 -15.37 -0.13 8.67
C SER A 55 -16.48 -0.40 9.68
N VAL A 56 -17.68 0.12 9.45
CA VAL A 56 -18.85 -0.17 10.32
C VAL A 56 -19.23 -1.64 10.20
N ASP A 57 -19.32 -2.16 8.98
CA ASP A 57 -19.67 -3.55 8.71
C ASP A 57 -18.64 -4.50 9.34
N ALA A 58 -17.34 -4.20 9.25
CA ALA A 58 -16.29 -4.97 9.91
C ALA A 58 -16.40 -4.94 11.44
N VAL A 59 -16.73 -3.80 12.05
CA VAL A 59 -16.96 -3.72 13.51
C VAL A 59 -18.16 -4.58 13.92
N LEU A 60 -19.24 -4.58 13.13
CA LEU A 60 -20.45 -5.36 13.42
C LEU A 60 -20.27 -6.86 13.16
N ALA A 61 -19.42 -7.23 12.20
CA ALA A 61 -19.10 -8.61 11.86
C ALA A 61 -17.99 -9.22 12.74
N ALA A 62 -17.15 -8.38 13.36
CA ALA A 62 -16.03 -8.83 14.16
C ALA A 62 -16.47 -9.58 15.43
N GLY A 63 -15.77 -10.68 15.71
CA GLY A 63 -15.83 -11.38 16.99
C GLY A 63 -16.89 -12.47 17.09
N GLY A 64 -16.59 -13.50 17.90
CA GLY A 64 -17.54 -14.52 18.29
C GLY A 64 -18.46 -14.07 19.44
N PRO A 65 -19.38 -14.92 19.91
CA PRO A 65 -20.32 -14.61 21.00
C PRO A 65 -19.68 -14.06 22.28
N ASP A 66 -18.41 -14.40 22.53
CA ASP A 66 -17.66 -14.03 23.73
C ASP A 66 -16.53 -13.01 23.46
N SER A 67 -16.24 -12.68 22.21
CA SER A 67 -15.17 -11.74 21.84
C SER A 67 -15.56 -10.28 22.14
N LYS A 68 -14.59 -9.46 22.55
CA LYS A 68 -14.76 -8.02 22.70
C LYS A 68 -14.26 -7.29 21.47
N VAL A 69 -15.13 -6.52 20.82
CA VAL A 69 -14.74 -5.70 19.66
C VAL A 69 -14.35 -4.31 20.11
N VAL A 70 -13.16 -3.84 19.71
CA VAL A 70 -12.66 -2.49 20.00
C VAL A 70 -12.35 -1.78 18.71
N ALA A 71 -13.02 -0.65 18.46
CA ALA A 71 -12.76 0.18 17.29
C ALA A 71 -11.62 1.16 17.57
N VAL A 72 -10.62 1.16 16.70
CA VAL A 72 -9.50 2.11 16.70
C VAL A 72 -9.36 2.72 15.31
N GLY A 73 -8.44 3.67 15.11
CA GLY A 73 -8.10 4.16 13.77
C GLY A 73 -8.72 5.50 13.43
N CYS A 74 -8.75 5.83 12.14
CA CYS A 74 -9.15 7.16 11.69
C CYS A 74 -10.61 7.50 11.99
N MET A 75 -11.53 6.54 11.86
CA MET A 75 -12.94 6.78 12.14
C MET A 75 -13.18 6.91 13.64
N ALA A 76 -12.57 6.02 14.43
CA ALA A 76 -12.60 6.10 15.89
C ALA A 76 -12.10 7.46 16.39
N GLU A 77 -10.95 7.94 15.91
CA GLU A 77 -10.45 9.28 16.26
C GLU A 77 -11.40 10.40 15.81
N ARG A 78 -11.94 10.32 14.59
CA ARG A 78 -12.72 11.41 14.01
C ARG A 78 -14.08 11.59 14.66
N TYR A 79 -14.77 10.50 14.99
CA TYR A 79 -16.15 10.53 15.47
C TYR A 79 -16.28 10.21 16.96
N GLY A 80 -15.30 9.51 17.56
CA GLY A 80 -15.19 9.30 19.01
C GLY A 80 -16.51 8.92 19.67
N ALA A 81 -16.98 9.78 20.59
CA ALA A 81 -18.24 9.61 21.31
C ALA A 81 -19.47 9.40 20.41
N GLU A 82 -19.55 10.05 19.24
CA GLU A 82 -20.65 9.86 18.29
C GLU A 82 -20.65 8.45 17.70
N LEU A 83 -19.47 7.90 17.40
CA LEU A 83 -19.32 6.53 16.92
C LEU A 83 -19.68 5.51 18.01
N ALA A 84 -19.26 5.76 19.25
CA ALA A 84 -19.59 4.90 20.39
C ALA A 84 -21.09 4.89 20.69
N GLU A 85 -21.80 6.00 20.48
CA GLU A 85 -23.27 6.07 20.59
C GLU A 85 -23.95 5.34 19.42
N ALA A 86 -23.41 5.47 18.20
CA ALA A 86 -23.97 4.86 16.99
C ALA A 86 -23.71 3.34 16.89
N LEU A 87 -22.64 2.83 17.51
CA LEU A 87 -22.23 1.42 17.51
C LEU A 87 -22.12 0.86 18.95
N PRO A 88 -23.25 0.68 19.66
CA PRO A 88 -23.24 0.13 21.02
C PRO A 88 -22.74 -1.33 21.10
N GLU A 89 -22.63 -2.02 19.96
CA GLU A 89 -22.06 -3.36 19.85
C GLU A 89 -20.54 -3.37 20.09
N ALA A 90 -19.85 -2.26 19.77
CA ALA A 90 -18.44 -2.12 20.08
C ALA A 90 -18.25 -1.99 21.60
N SER A 91 -17.34 -2.79 22.16
CA SER A 91 -17.02 -2.76 23.58
C SER A 91 -16.26 -1.49 23.98
N ALA A 92 -15.52 -0.89 23.04
CA ALA A 92 -14.92 0.43 23.20
C ALA A 92 -14.61 1.07 21.83
N VAL A 93 -14.58 2.40 21.80
CA VAL A 93 -14.03 3.22 20.71
C VAL A 93 -12.86 4.01 21.28
N LEU A 94 -11.66 3.82 20.73
CA LEU A 94 -10.43 4.42 21.27
C LEU A 94 -9.77 5.31 20.21
N GLY A 95 -9.51 6.56 20.58
CA GLY A 95 -8.73 7.52 19.79
C GLY A 95 -7.23 7.26 19.85
N PHE A 96 -6.47 8.04 19.09
CA PHE A 96 -5.01 7.92 18.95
C PHE A 96 -4.25 8.17 20.25
N ASP A 97 -4.80 9.00 21.15
CA ASP A 97 -4.15 9.33 22.41
C ASP A 97 -4.14 8.13 23.39
N GLU A 98 -4.97 7.13 23.16
CA GLU A 98 -5.03 5.90 23.98
C GLU A 98 -4.02 4.83 23.54
N TYR A 99 -3.40 4.97 22.36
CA TYR A 99 -2.51 3.94 21.79
C TYR A 99 -1.29 3.66 22.68
N GLY A 100 -0.78 4.69 23.37
CA GLY A 100 0.34 4.54 24.30
C GLY A 100 0.02 3.66 25.52
N SER A 101 -1.26 3.51 25.87
CA SER A 101 -1.76 2.69 26.98
C SER A 101 -2.74 1.62 26.50
N ILE A 102 -2.61 1.16 25.26
CA ILE A 102 -3.60 0.29 24.62
C ILE A 102 -3.84 -0.99 25.44
N SER A 103 -2.79 -1.60 25.96
CA SER A 103 -2.86 -2.83 26.77
C SER A 103 -3.73 -2.64 28.02
N GLU A 104 -3.55 -1.53 28.74
CA GLU A 104 -4.37 -1.20 29.90
C GLU A 104 -5.85 -1.01 29.52
N ARG A 105 -6.11 -0.41 28.35
CA ARG A 105 -7.48 -0.22 27.84
C ARG A 105 -8.13 -1.54 27.46
N LEU A 106 -7.39 -2.47 26.87
CA LEU A 106 -7.94 -3.79 26.56
C LEU A 106 -8.20 -4.60 27.84
N ASP A 107 -7.35 -4.48 28.85
CA ASP A 107 -7.60 -5.06 30.19
C ASP A 107 -8.87 -4.48 30.85
N ASP A 108 -9.10 -3.17 30.70
CA ASP A 108 -10.33 -2.51 31.13
C ASP A 108 -11.55 -3.12 30.42
N VAL A 109 -11.48 -3.30 29.11
CA VAL A 109 -12.54 -3.90 28.28
C VAL A 109 -12.83 -5.35 28.70
N LEU A 110 -11.80 -6.19 28.85
CA LEU A 110 -11.96 -7.58 29.29
C LEU A 110 -12.56 -7.69 30.69
N ALA A 111 -12.19 -6.77 31.59
CA ALA A 111 -12.75 -6.70 32.93
C ALA A 111 -14.17 -6.09 32.98
N GLY A 112 -14.74 -5.67 31.84
CA GLY A 112 -16.04 -5.03 31.75
C GLY A 112 -16.07 -3.64 32.40
N ARG A 113 -14.93 -2.96 32.51
CA ARG A 113 -14.86 -1.58 33.00
C ARG A 113 -15.27 -0.63 31.86
N PRO A 114 -16.22 0.29 32.10
CA PRO A 114 -16.68 1.19 31.05
C PRO A 114 -15.58 2.19 30.68
N LEU A 115 -15.27 2.27 29.39
CA LEU A 115 -14.40 3.30 28.82
C LEU A 115 -15.26 4.32 28.07
N ALA A 116 -15.13 5.58 28.44
CA ALA A 116 -15.75 6.66 27.68
C ALA A 116 -14.85 7.00 26.49
N SER A 117 -15.42 7.04 25.29
CA SER A 117 -14.71 7.56 24.11
C SER A 117 -14.47 9.06 24.26
N HIS A 118 -13.44 9.57 23.57
CA HIS A 118 -13.13 11.00 23.55
C HIS A 118 -14.19 11.81 22.78
N GLU A 119 -14.26 13.09 23.11
CA GLU A 119 -14.97 14.09 22.31
C GLU A 119 -14.07 14.52 21.14
N PRO A 120 -14.52 14.42 19.87
CA PRO A 120 -13.73 14.84 18.72
C PRO A 120 -13.29 16.30 18.81
N ALA A 121 -12.02 16.55 18.49
CA ALA A 121 -11.45 17.89 18.45
C ALA A 121 -10.51 18.05 17.26
N ASP A 122 -10.37 19.27 16.75
CA ASP A 122 -9.41 19.58 15.69
C ASP A 122 -7.98 19.45 16.21
N ARG A 123 -7.32 18.33 15.90
CA ARG A 123 -5.96 17.99 16.35
C ARG A 123 -4.90 18.98 15.85
N ARG A 124 -5.18 19.80 14.83
CA ARG A 124 -4.26 20.89 14.43
C ARG A 124 -4.05 21.89 15.55
N THR A 125 -5.04 22.03 16.43
CA THR A 125 -4.99 22.95 17.57
C THR A 125 -4.14 22.43 18.73
N LEU A 126 -3.80 21.14 18.74
CA LEU A 126 -2.94 20.52 19.77
C LEU A 126 -1.47 20.94 19.61
N LEU A 127 -1.05 21.31 18.39
CA LEU A 127 0.30 21.78 18.10
C LEU A 127 0.27 23.18 17.45
N PRO A 128 -0.11 24.24 18.20
CA PRO A 128 -0.13 25.63 17.73
C PRO A 128 1.29 26.22 17.70
N LEU A 129 2.27 25.40 17.32
CA LEU A 129 3.69 25.69 17.27
C LEU A 129 4.13 25.90 15.82
N SER A 130 5.20 26.67 15.65
CA SER A 130 5.91 26.70 14.36
C SER A 130 6.36 25.29 14.00
N PRO A 131 6.34 24.87 12.72
CA PRO A 131 6.70 23.51 12.29
C PRO A 131 7.95 22.95 12.99
N VAL A 132 9.03 23.72 13.06
CA VAL A 132 10.30 23.31 13.71
C VAL A 132 10.27 22.96 15.19
N LYS A 133 9.22 23.34 15.89
CA LYS A 133 9.08 23.02 17.32
C LYS A 133 8.18 21.82 17.55
N ARG A 134 7.50 21.33 16.51
CA ARG A 134 6.53 20.25 16.64
C ARG A 134 7.19 18.90 16.91
N PRO A 135 8.27 18.49 16.21
CA PRO A 135 8.91 17.20 16.48
C PRO A 135 9.36 17.05 17.94
N GLU A 136 9.91 18.12 18.55
CA GLU A 136 10.29 18.11 19.96
C GLU A 136 9.08 18.05 20.91
N ALA A 137 8.01 18.77 20.59
CA ALA A 137 6.81 18.85 21.43
C ALA A 137 5.97 17.56 21.48
N VAL A 138 6.16 16.67 20.51
CA VAL A 138 5.41 15.41 20.40
C VAL A 138 6.24 14.18 20.75
N ARG A 139 7.48 14.35 21.22
CA ARG A 139 8.34 13.23 21.64
C ARG A 139 7.68 12.35 22.70
N ASP A 140 6.94 12.96 23.61
CA ASP A 140 6.25 12.27 24.70
C ASP A 140 4.75 12.06 24.39
N GLY A 141 4.29 12.38 23.17
CA GLY A 141 2.89 12.28 22.75
C GLY A 141 2.64 11.05 21.87
N SER A 142 1.41 10.57 21.87
CA SER A 142 0.99 9.49 20.96
C SER A 142 0.71 10.05 19.57
N ILE A 143 1.62 9.81 18.63
CA ILE A 143 1.35 9.93 17.21
C ILE A 143 1.34 8.51 16.64
N PRO A 144 0.22 8.04 16.08
CA PRO A 144 0.17 6.71 15.47
C PRO A 144 1.27 6.54 14.43
N GLY A 145 1.91 5.38 14.39
CA GLY A 145 2.96 5.01 13.44
C GLY A 145 4.25 5.83 13.57
N HIS A 146 4.47 6.55 14.67
CA HIS A 146 5.67 7.36 14.91
C HIS A 146 6.59 6.79 15.97
N ALA A 147 6.06 5.94 16.86
CA ALA A 147 6.88 5.37 17.91
C ALA A 147 7.81 4.32 17.29
N TRP A 148 9.11 4.54 17.43
CA TRP A 148 10.13 3.60 16.99
C TRP A 148 11.18 3.37 18.07
N LEU A 149 11.79 2.19 18.03
CA LEU A 149 12.72 1.65 19.02
C LEU A 149 13.77 2.67 19.53
N PRO A 150 14.19 2.56 20.80
CA PRO A 150 14.10 1.34 21.63
C PRO A 150 12.81 1.15 22.42
N ASP A 151 11.90 2.13 22.44
CA ASP A 151 10.82 2.15 23.45
C ASP A 151 9.51 1.46 23.02
N VAL A 152 9.28 1.23 21.72
CA VAL A 152 8.07 0.55 21.21
C VAL A 152 8.43 -0.39 20.06
N PRO A 153 8.18 -1.71 20.18
CA PRO A 153 8.37 -2.64 19.08
C PRO A 153 7.21 -2.54 18.09
N ARG A 154 7.52 -2.65 16.78
CA ARG A 154 6.56 -2.96 15.71
C ARG A 154 6.51 -4.49 15.57
N GLN A 155 5.36 -5.05 15.24
CA GLN A 155 5.22 -6.46 14.89
C GLN A 155 4.56 -6.57 13.52
N ARG A 156 5.18 -7.35 12.61
CA ARG A 156 4.59 -7.65 11.30
C ARG A 156 3.30 -8.45 11.47
N LEU A 157 2.26 -8.06 10.75
CA LEU A 157 0.98 -8.78 10.73
C LEU A 157 0.86 -9.73 9.54
N ASP A 158 1.71 -9.57 8.54
CA ASP A 158 1.89 -10.44 7.40
C ASP A 158 3.39 -10.61 7.10
N ASP A 159 3.72 -11.56 6.24
CA ASP A 159 5.08 -11.81 5.75
C ASP A 159 5.35 -11.14 4.39
N ALA A 160 4.53 -10.14 4.02
CA ALA A 160 4.68 -9.19 2.91
C ALA A 160 6.14 -8.94 2.50
N PRO A 161 6.66 -9.26 1.28
CA PRO A 161 8.00 -8.81 0.93
C PRO A 161 8.00 -7.30 0.61
N VAL A 162 6.82 -6.69 0.53
CA VAL A 162 6.58 -5.26 0.46
C VAL A 162 5.97 -4.83 1.78
N ALA A 163 6.47 -3.74 2.37
CA ALA A 163 5.88 -3.19 3.60
C ALA A 163 5.82 -1.66 3.56
N PRO A 164 4.76 -1.04 4.12
CA PRO A 164 4.72 0.40 4.27
C PRO A 164 5.69 0.87 5.36
N LEU A 165 6.33 2.01 5.10
CA LEU A 165 7.26 2.69 6.00
C LEU A 165 6.85 4.16 6.12
N LYS A 166 6.33 4.53 7.30
CA LYS A 166 5.74 5.85 7.52
C LYS A 166 6.83 6.91 7.71
N LEU A 167 6.79 7.99 6.92
CA LEU A 167 7.75 9.09 7.01
C LEU A 167 7.34 10.18 8.00
N ALA A 168 6.03 10.41 8.08
CA ALA A 168 5.43 11.56 8.75
C ALA A 168 3.96 11.26 9.05
N SER A 169 3.37 12.08 9.92
CA SER A 169 1.94 12.06 10.23
C SER A 169 1.36 13.47 10.13
N GLY A 170 0.08 13.54 9.79
CA GLY A 170 -0.64 14.80 9.68
C GLY A 170 -0.31 15.56 8.40
N CYS A 171 -0.98 16.69 8.18
CA CYS A 171 -0.78 17.49 6.98
C CYS A 171 -1.11 18.96 7.20
N ASP A 172 -0.20 19.85 6.77
CA ASP A 172 -0.39 21.32 6.87
C ASP A 172 -1.11 21.92 5.64
N ARG A 173 -1.44 21.10 4.64
CA ARG A 173 -2.21 21.54 3.48
C ARG A 173 -3.64 21.84 3.89
N ARG A 174 -4.24 22.82 3.21
CA ARG A 174 -5.62 23.26 3.43
C ARG A 174 -6.48 23.00 2.21
N CYS A 175 -6.41 21.78 1.67
CA CYS A 175 -7.25 21.38 0.54
C CYS A 175 -8.72 21.51 0.96
N ALA A 176 -9.56 22.12 0.14
CA ALA A 176 -10.93 22.46 0.53
C ALA A 176 -11.78 21.23 0.88
N PHE A 177 -11.47 20.08 0.26
CA PHE A 177 -12.20 18.81 0.39
C PHE A 177 -11.64 17.86 1.47
N CYS A 178 -10.47 18.14 2.06
CA CYS A 178 -9.75 17.14 2.84
C CYS A 178 -9.95 17.35 4.35
N ALA A 179 -10.57 16.39 5.02
CA ALA A 179 -10.74 16.38 6.48
C ALA A 179 -9.51 15.87 7.24
N ILE A 180 -8.62 15.10 6.61
CA ILE A 180 -7.47 14.43 7.24
C ILE A 180 -6.70 15.31 8.25
N PRO A 181 -6.36 16.59 7.95
CA PRO A 181 -5.66 17.43 8.92
C PRO A 181 -6.37 17.60 10.26
N SER A 182 -7.71 17.56 10.32
CA SER A 182 -8.46 17.79 11.56
C SER A 182 -8.30 16.65 12.57
N PHE A 183 -8.10 15.41 12.10
CA PHE A 183 -8.01 14.23 12.98
C PHE A 183 -6.66 13.50 12.89
N ARG A 184 -5.83 13.70 11.86
CA ARG A 184 -4.41 13.27 11.86
C ARG A 184 -3.47 14.37 12.37
N GLY A 185 -3.97 15.59 12.53
CA GLY A 185 -3.26 16.71 13.14
C GLY A 185 -2.31 17.46 12.18
N ALA A 186 -1.52 18.35 12.78
CA ALA A 186 -0.50 19.13 12.08
C ALA A 186 0.64 18.23 11.57
N PHE A 187 1.30 18.63 10.49
CA PHE A 187 2.39 17.84 9.93
C PHE A 187 3.57 17.73 10.90
N VAL A 188 4.03 16.50 11.12
CA VAL A 188 5.23 16.12 11.88
C VAL A 188 5.99 15.04 11.12
N SER A 189 7.27 15.27 10.83
CA SER A 189 8.19 14.26 10.29
C SER A 189 8.79 13.39 11.39
N ARG A 190 9.03 12.11 11.08
CA ARG A 190 9.92 11.26 11.87
C ARG A 190 11.38 11.60 11.63
N ALA A 191 12.24 11.32 12.62
CA ALA A 191 13.66 11.53 12.45
C ALA A 191 14.22 10.57 11.38
N PRO A 192 15.11 11.02 10.47
CA PRO A 192 15.66 10.18 9.41
C PRO A 192 16.31 8.90 9.91
N GLU A 193 17.01 8.98 11.05
CA GLU A 193 17.65 7.85 11.71
C GLU A 193 16.66 6.77 12.14
N ASP A 194 15.48 7.15 12.64
CA ASP A 194 14.43 6.22 13.06
C ASP A 194 13.84 5.50 11.83
N VAL A 195 13.60 6.25 10.75
CA VAL A 195 13.06 5.70 9.50
C VAL A 195 14.05 4.69 8.88
N VAL A 196 15.35 4.99 8.88
CA VAL A 196 16.38 4.06 8.36
C VAL A 196 16.53 2.84 9.26
N ALA A 197 16.46 3.01 10.59
CA ALA A 197 16.52 1.90 11.52
C ALA A 197 15.33 0.95 11.36
N GLU A 198 14.12 1.49 11.15
CA GLU A 198 12.93 0.67 10.86
C GLU A 198 13.01 -0.02 9.51
N ALA A 199 13.53 0.66 8.48
CA ALA A 199 13.77 0.04 7.19
C ALA A 199 14.71 -1.16 7.28
N ALA A 200 15.77 -1.06 8.11
CA ALA A 200 16.68 -2.17 8.38
C ALA A 200 15.99 -3.32 9.13
N TRP A 201 15.18 -2.99 10.14
CA TRP A 201 14.39 -4.00 10.84
C TRP A 201 13.41 -4.71 9.90
N LEU A 202 12.71 -3.98 9.03
CA LEU A 202 11.82 -4.57 8.01
C LEU A 202 12.59 -5.52 7.08
N ALA A 203 13.78 -5.11 6.62
CA ALA A 203 14.63 -5.96 5.80
C ALA A 203 15.08 -7.24 6.51
N ASP A 204 15.39 -7.17 7.80
CA ASP A 204 15.71 -8.34 8.63
C ASP A 204 14.48 -9.28 8.82
N HIS A 205 13.27 -8.80 8.54
CA HIS A 205 12.00 -9.55 8.58
C HIS A 205 11.45 -9.85 7.16
N GLY A 206 12.34 -10.04 6.19
CA GLY A 206 11.97 -10.53 4.85
C GLY A 206 11.44 -9.47 3.88
N VAL A 207 11.40 -8.19 4.28
CA VAL A 207 10.98 -7.11 3.37
C VAL A 207 12.07 -6.82 2.34
N ALA A 208 11.72 -6.96 1.08
CA ALA A 208 12.54 -6.58 -0.07
C ALA A 208 12.21 -5.17 -0.57
N GLU A 209 10.99 -4.65 -0.34
CA GLU A 209 10.61 -3.29 -0.73
C GLU A 209 9.89 -2.53 0.37
N VAL A 210 10.33 -1.29 0.60
CA VAL A 210 9.60 -0.35 1.46
C VAL A 210 8.85 0.69 0.63
N THR A 211 7.56 0.85 0.92
CA THR A 211 6.74 1.92 0.35
C THR A 211 6.66 3.07 1.36
N LEU A 212 7.23 4.21 1.02
CA LEU A 212 7.26 5.39 1.86
C LEU A 212 5.90 6.09 1.88
N VAL A 213 5.28 6.15 3.05
CA VAL A 213 3.91 6.66 3.22
C VAL A 213 3.82 7.84 4.18
N SER A 214 2.93 8.77 3.88
CA SER A 214 2.47 9.85 4.77
C SER A 214 1.23 10.50 4.16
N GLU A 215 0.64 11.50 4.81
CA GLU A 215 -0.42 12.33 4.20
C GLU A 215 0.11 13.27 3.11
N ASN A 216 1.40 13.64 3.15
CA ASN A 216 2.06 14.44 2.12
C ASN A 216 3.58 14.25 2.17
N SER A 217 4.11 13.32 1.38
CA SER A 217 5.50 12.90 1.48
C SER A 217 6.47 13.99 1.01
N THR A 218 6.06 14.89 0.12
CA THR A 218 6.91 16.03 -0.32
C THR A 218 7.13 17.08 0.78
N SER A 219 6.42 16.97 1.92
CA SER A 219 6.65 17.85 3.07
C SER A 219 7.68 17.34 4.05
N TYR A 220 8.15 16.10 3.88
CA TYR A 220 9.13 15.50 4.78
C TYR A 220 10.38 16.38 4.95
N GLY A 221 10.74 16.63 6.21
CA GLY A 221 11.90 17.41 6.63
C GLY A 221 11.74 18.94 6.64
N LYS A 222 10.61 19.50 6.18
CA LYS A 222 10.33 20.95 6.27
C LYS A 222 10.24 21.46 7.71
N ASP A 223 9.85 20.58 8.62
CA ASP A 223 9.74 20.80 10.07
C ASP A 223 11.00 20.34 10.84
N ILE A 224 12.00 19.77 10.17
CA ILE A 224 13.29 19.39 10.78
C ILE A 224 14.36 20.46 10.50
N ASP A 225 14.47 20.92 9.25
CA ASP A 225 15.38 22.01 8.85
C ASP A 225 14.71 22.96 7.84
N PRO A 226 14.07 24.06 8.29
CA PRO A 226 13.32 24.95 7.42
C PRO A 226 14.16 26.05 6.76
N ARG A 227 15.44 26.26 7.15
CA ARG A 227 16.12 27.55 6.93
C ARG A 227 17.48 27.55 6.24
N GLY A 228 18.22 26.45 6.00
CA GLY A 228 19.57 26.75 5.49
C GLY A 228 20.56 25.72 4.99
N ALA A 229 20.31 24.42 4.91
CA ALA A 229 21.35 23.54 4.35
C ALA A 229 20.89 22.57 3.25
N ALA A 230 19.64 22.12 3.25
CA ALA A 230 19.39 20.88 2.51
C ALA A 230 17.91 20.63 2.15
N GLY A 231 17.26 21.56 1.43
CA GLY A 231 16.02 21.26 0.71
C GLY A 231 16.26 20.03 -0.17
N GLY A 232 15.86 18.86 0.31
CA GLY A 232 16.63 17.65 0.03
C GLY A 232 16.47 16.53 1.06
N ALA A 233 15.65 16.68 2.11
CA ALA A 233 15.62 15.75 3.23
C ALA A 233 15.11 14.38 2.78
N LEU A 234 14.02 14.37 2.01
CA LEU A 234 13.52 13.16 1.37
C LEU A 234 14.56 12.60 0.40
N GLU A 235 15.21 13.44 -0.41
CA GLU A 235 16.23 13.03 -1.36
C GLU A 235 17.44 12.34 -0.68
N ARG A 236 17.88 12.83 0.48
CA ARG A 236 18.94 12.19 1.28
C ARG A 236 18.46 10.92 1.97
N LEU A 237 17.22 10.92 2.46
CA LEU A 237 16.63 9.73 3.07
C LEU A 237 16.54 8.59 2.06
N LEU A 238 16.08 8.86 0.82
CA LEU A 238 16.09 7.89 -0.27
C LEU A 238 17.47 7.29 -0.49
N GLY A 239 18.50 8.13 -0.60
CA GLY A 239 19.88 7.65 -0.74
C GLY A 239 20.42 6.88 0.47
N SER A 240 19.83 7.05 1.66
CA SER A 240 20.20 6.28 2.86
C SER A 240 19.48 4.93 2.89
N LEU A 241 18.19 4.91 2.54
CA LEU A 241 17.36 3.71 2.50
C LEU A 241 17.84 2.71 1.45
N THR A 242 18.32 3.16 0.29
CA THR A 242 18.87 2.24 -0.74
C THR A 242 20.19 1.59 -0.34
N THR A 243 20.79 1.99 0.78
CA THR A 243 22.01 1.37 1.33
C THR A 243 21.72 0.34 2.42
N VAL A 244 20.46 0.19 2.83
CA VAL A 244 20.04 -0.79 3.83
C VAL A 244 20.18 -2.20 3.22
N PRO A 245 20.98 -3.10 3.82
CA PRO A 245 21.09 -4.48 3.37
C PRO A 245 19.73 -5.18 3.39
N GLY A 246 19.46 -6.02 2.39
CA GLY A 246 18.18 -6.73 2.24
C GLY A 246 17.15 -5.96 1.40
N LEU A 247 17.11 -4.63 1.50
CA LEU A 247 16.22 -3.83 0.65
C LEU A 247 16.67 -3.83 -0.81
N ARG A 248 15.73 -4.18 -1.69
CA ARG A 248 15.88 -4.22 -3.14
C ARG A 248 15.30 -2.98 -3.80
N ARG A 249 14.21 -2.44 -3.24
CA ARG A 249 13.48 -1.30 -3.81
C ARG A 249 12.93 -0.38 -2.72
N VAL A 250 12.92 0.92 -3.00
CA VAL A 250 12.30 1.96 -2.18
C VAL A 250 11.33 2.72 -3.06
N ARG A 251 10.06 2.80 -2.67
CA ARG A 251 9.01 3.49 -3.42
C ARG A 251 8.51 4.70 -2.66
N VAL A 252 8.16 5.78 -3.36
CA VAL A 252 7.61 6.99 -2.74
C VAL A 252 6.17 7.21 -3.18
N SER A 253 5.26 7.27 -2.22
CA SER A 253 3.84 7.53 -2.47
C SER A 253 3.40 8.90 -1.93
N TYR A 254 2.22 9.36 -2.35
CA TYR A 254 1.56 10.58 -1.88
C TYR A 254 2.36 11.86 -2.14
N LEU A 255 2.80 12.05 -3.39
CA LEU A 255 3.52 13.25 -3.82
C LEU A 255 2.55 14.38 -4.17
N GLN A 256 2.82 15.56 -3.62
CA GLN A 256 2.07 16.77 -3.95
C GLN A 256 2.69 17.48 -5.17
N PRO A 257 2.02 17.53 -6.34
CA PRO A 257 2.65 17.95 -7.60
C PRO A 257 3.31 19.33 -7.54
N ALA A 258 2.63 20.30 -6.91
CA ALA A 258 3.13 21.67 -6.77
C ALA A 258 4.39 21.81 -5.89
N GLU A 259 4.82 20.76 -5.19
CA GLU A 259 6.03 20.72 -4.36
C GLU A 259 7.10 19.76 -4.89
N VAL A 260 6.83 19.08 -6.00
CA VAL A 260 7.81 18.22 -6.66
C VAL A 260 8.79 19.11 -7.43
N ARG A 261 10.00 19.27 -6.89
CA ARG A 261 11.06 20.11 -7.46
C ARG A 261 12.01 19.25 -8.31
N PRO A 262 12.75 19.83 -9.27
CA PRO A 262 13.69 19.08 -10.10
C PRO A 262 14.70 18.19 -9.35
N PRO A 263 15.26 18.57 -8.18
CA PRO A 263 16.11 17.68 -7.40
C PRO A 263 15.40 16.42 -6.90
N LEU A 264 14.13 16.52 -6.51
CA LEU A 264 13.34 15.37 -6.08
C LEU A 264 13.00 14.46 -7.26
N LEU A 265 12.64 15.04 -8.42
CA LEU A 265 12.46 14.28 -9.66
C LEU A 265 13.70 13.45 -10.00
N ALA A 266 14.87 14.09 -9.97
CA ALA A 266 16.13 13.42 -10.24
C ALA A 266 16.46 12.36 -9.19
N ALA A 267 16.16 12.61 -7.91
CA ALA A 267 16.38 11.63 -6.84
C ALA A 267 15.53 10.38 -7.02
N ILE A 268 14.25 10.51 -7.37
CA ILE A 268 13.37 9.36 -7.63
C ILE A 268 13.78 8.65 -8.92
N ALA A 269 13.98 9.38 -10.02
CA ALA A 269 14.21 8.78 -11.34
C ALA A 269 15.62 8.17 -11.54
N ARG A 270 16.63 8.60 -10.77
CA ARG A 270 18.04 8.27 -11.07
C ARG A 270 18.80 7.60 -9.93
N THR A 271 18.22 7.48 -8.74
CA THR A 271 18.89 6.79 -7.63
C THR A 271 18.65 5.30 -7.78
N PRO A 272 19.70 4.46 -7.98
CA PRO A 272 19.52 3.02 -8.04
C PRO A 272 18.88 2.49 -6.76
N GLY A 273 17.96 1.54 -6.89
CA GLY A 273 17.15 1.03 -5.79
C GLY A 273 15.94 1.89 -5.43
N VAL A 274 15.76 3.08 -6.01
CA VAL A 274 14.49 3.82 -5.91
C VAL A 274 13.63 3.48 -7.13
N ALA A 275 12.37 3.12 -6.89
CA ALA A 275 11.40 2.91 -7.97
C ALA A 275 11.17 4.22 -8.72
N ASP A 276 11.24 4.18 -10.05
CA ASP A 276 10.92 5.29 -10.95
C ASP A 276 9.40 5.48 -11.06
N TYR A 277 8.79 5.73 -9.91
CA TYR A 277 7.36 5.77 -9.70
C TYR A 277 6.94 7.09 -9.06
N PHE A 278 5.91 7.71 -9.62
CA PHE A 278 5.43 9.02 -9.23
C PHE A 278 3.92 8.98 -8.95
N ASP A 279 3.56 8.74 -7.69
CA ASP A 279 2.19 8.88 -7.20
C ASP A 279 1.84 10.35 -6.95
N LEU A 280 1.35 11.02 -7.99
CA LEU A 280 1.07 12.44 -8.02
C LEU A 280 -0.42 12.70 -7.77
N SER A 281 -0.72 13.33 -6.64
CA SER A 281 -2.10 13.73 -6.35
C SER A 281 -2.52 14.94 -7.21
N PHE A 282 -2.96 14.78 -8.46
CA PHE A 282 -3.42 15.95 -9.25
C PHE A 282 -4.79 16.48 -8.80
N GLN A 283 -5.71 15.58 -8.44
CA GLN A 283 -7.09 15.85 -7.99
C GLN A 283 -8.01 16.42 -9.08
N HIS A 284 -7.53 17.28 -9.96
CA HIS A 284 -8.19 17.71 -11.20
C HIS A 284 -7.13 18.32 -12.14
N ALA A 285 -7.48 18.76 -13.35
CA ALA A 285 -6.58 19.47 -14.26
C ALA A 285 -6.97 20.93 -14.55
N SER A 286 -8.15 21.37 -14.12
CA SER A 286 -8.69 22.70 -14.43
C SER A 286 -8.11 23.71 -13.45
N GLY A 287 -7.40 24.71 -13.97
CA GLY A 287 -6.78 25.74 -13.13
C GLY A 287 -7.79 26.49 -12.23
N PRO A 288 -8.92 26.99 -12.76
CA PRO A 288 -9.98 27.58 -11.96
C PRO A 288 -10.52 26.67 -10.85
N LEU A 289 -10.84 25.42 -11.18
CA LEU A 289 -11.41 24.47 -10.23
C LEU A 289 -10.40 24.05 -9.15
N LEU A 290 -9.14 23.80 -9.54
CA LEU A 290 -8.04 23.51 -8.61
C LEU A 290 -7.86 24.64 -7.59
N ARG A 291 -7.95 25.91 -8.00
CA ARG A 291 -7.90 27.03 -7.05
C ARG A 291 -9.06 26.99 -6.05
N ARG A 292 -10.27 26.61 -6.48
CA ARG A 292 -11.43 26.43 -5.59
C ARG A 292 -11.22 25.26 -4.63
N MET A 293 -10.56 24.20 -5.07
CA MET A 293 -10.09 23.07 -4.23
C MET A 293 -8.93 23.45 -3.29
N ARG A 294 -8.40 24.68 -3.35
CA ARG A 294 -7.16 25.13 -2.68
C ARG A 294 -5.92 24.32 -3.06
N ARG A 295 -5.89 23.90 -4.33
CA ARG A 295 -4.77 23.27 -5.02
C ARG A 295 -4.14 24.28 -5.98
N PHE A 296 -2.93 23.96 -6.44
CA PHE A 296 -2.20 24.77 -7.41
C PHE A 296 -1.82 23.90 -8.60
N GLY A 297 -1.93 24.46 -9.79
CA GLY A 297 -1.63 23.78 -11.04
C GLY A 297 -2.65 24.11 -12.13
N SER A 298 -2.44 23.46 -13.26
CA SER A 298 -3.25 23.48 -14.47
C SER A 298 -2.81 22.31 -15.35
N ARG A 299 -3.64 21.96 -16.34
CA ARG A 299 -3.29 20.98 -17.38
C ARG A 299 -1.90 21.22 -17.96
N GLU A 300 -1.58 22.45 -18.36
CA GLU A 300 -0.26 22.79 -18.91
C GLU A 300 0.89 22.46 -17.94
N SER A 301 0.78 22.90 -16.67
CA SER A 301 1.84 22.66 -15.68
C SER A 301 2.00 21.18 -15.33
N PHE A 302 0.90 20.41 -15.33
CA PHE A 302 0.92 18.99 -15.02
C PHE A 302 1.47 18.16 -16.19
N LEU A 303 1.11 18.51 -17.43
CA LEU A 303 1.74 17.91 -18.62
C LEU A 303 3.24 18.21 -18.67
N SER A 304 3.65 19.43 -18.31
CA SER A 304 5.08 19.77 -18.19
C SER A 304 5.78 18.89 -17.15
N LEU A 305 5.17 18.68 -15.99
CA LEU A 305 5.71 17.80 -14.96
C LEU A 305 5.84 16.34 -15.43
N CYS A 306 4.80 15.80 -16.08
CA CYS A 306 4.86 14.45 -16.65
C CYS A 306 5.95 14.33 -17.73
N ALA A 307 6.11 15.34 -18.57
CA ALA A 307 7.16 15.38 -19.59
C ALA A 307 8.56 15.45 -18.97
N GLU A 308 8.76 16.23 -17.90
CA GLU A 308 10.01 16.29 -17.15
C GLU A 308 10.36 14.95 -16.50
N ILE A 309 9.37 14.25 -15.94
CA ILE A 309 9.54 12.89 -15.40
C ILE A 309 10.03 11.94 -16.50
N ARG A 310 9.31 11.88 -17.63
CA ARG A 310 9.65 10.95 -18.73
C ARG A 310 10.95 11.32 -19.45
N ALA A 311 11.37 12.58 -19.40
CA ALA A 311 12.69 12.98 -19.89
C ALA A 311 13.83 12.44 -19.00
N LEU A 312 13.57 12.18 -17.71
CA LEU A 312 14.54 11.60 -16.79
C LEU A 312 14.48 10.08 -16.78
N ALA A 313 13.28 9.50 -16.84
CA ALA A 313 13.02 8.07 -16.85
C ALA A 313 11.83 7.78 -17.81
N PRO A 314 12.09 7.38 -19.07
CA PRO A 314 11.06 7.22 -20.11
C PRO A 314 9.95 6.23 -19.75
N GLU A 315 10.32 5.19 -19.00
CA GLU A 315 9.44 4.10 -18.59
C GLU A 315 8.82 4.31 -17.20
N ALA A 316 9.05 5.48 -16.58
CA ALA A 316 8.56 5.79 -15.25
C ALA A 316 7.04 5.63 -15.15
N GLY A 317 6.60 5.04 -14.03
CA GLY A 317 5.20 4.95 -13.67
C GLY A 317 4.70 6.27 -13.15
N ILE A 318 3.60 6.78 -13.71
CA ILE A 318 2.92 7.97 -13.19
C ILE A 318 1.50 7.60 -12.81
N ARG A 319 1.20 7.72 -11.52
CA ARG A 319 -0.13 7.49 -10.95
C ARG A 319 -0.74 8.81 -10.49
N SER A 320 -2.07 8.89 -10.54
CA SER A 320 -2.81 9.98 -9.88
C SER A 320 -4.16 9.53 -9.35
N ASN A 321 -4.77 10.39 -8.54
CA ASN A 321 -6.21 10.35 -8.25
C ASN A 321 -6.87 11.65 -8.72
N VAL A 322 -8.11 11.55 -9.19
CA VAL A 322 -8.92 12.68 -9.65
C VAL A 322 -10.29 12.66 -8.99
N ILE A 323 -10.85 13.84 -8.76
CA ILE A 323 -12.17 14.05 -8.15
C ILE A 323 -13.08 14.68 -9.19
N ALA A 324 -14.15 14.00 -9.57
CA ALA A 324 -15.21 14.52 -10.42
C ALA A 324 -16.37 15.06 -9.56
N GLY A 325 -17.06 16.09 -10.05
CA GLY A 325 -18.26 16.61 -9.41
C GLY A 325 -18.00 17.60 -8.27
N PHE A 326 -16.81 18.19 -8.19
CA PHE A 326 -16.49 19.16 -7.13
C PHE A 326 -17.44 20.39 -7.21
N PRO A 327 -17.81 21.03 -6.08
CA PRO A 327 -18.74 22.16 -6.10
C PRO A 327 -18.29 23.26 -7.06
N GLY A 328 -19.15 23.57 -8.05
CA GLY A 328 -18.88 24.54 -9.11
C GLY A 328 -18.16 24.00 -10.36
N GLU A 329 -17.93 22.69 -10.48
CA GLU A 329 -17.33 22.08 -11.68
C GLU A 329 -18.27 22.16 -12.90
N THR A 330 -17.76 22.72 -13.99
CA THR A 330 -18.49 22.88 -15.25
C THR A 330 -18.13 21.79 -16.27
N GLU A 331 -18.91 21.69 -17.35
CA GLU A 331 -18.55 20.79 -18.47
C GLU A 331 -17.22 21.16 -19.13
N ASP A 332 -16.84 22.44 -19.16
CA ASP A 332 -15.55 22.88 -19.69
C ASP A 332 -14.40 22.41 -18.79
N ASP A 333 -14.60 22.42 -17.47
CA ASP A 333 -13.62 21.87 -16.52
C ASP A 333 -13.45 20.36 -16.75
N LEU A 334 -14.56 19.63 -16.87
CA LEU A 334 -14.55 18.19 -17.12
C LEU A 334 -13.86 17.86 -18.45
N ALA A 335 -14.14 18.61 -19.51
CA ALA A 335 -13.47 18.46 -20.80
C ALA A 335 -11.95 18.76 -20.71
N GLU A 336 -11.54 19.72 -19.86
CA GLU A 336 -10.13 19.98 -19.60
C GLU A 336 -9.46 18.80 -18.86
N LEU A 337 -10.16 18.15 -17.93
CA LEU A 337 -9.71 16.93 -17.27
C LEU A 337 -9.56 15.76 -18.25
N GLU A 338 -10.55 15.50 -19.10
CA GLU A 338 -10.48 14.46 -20.13
C GLU A 338 -9.28 14.65 -21.06
N ALA A 339 -9.09 15.89 -21.53
CA ALA A 339 -7.97 16.22 -22.41
C ALA A 339 -6.62 16.14 -21.70
N PHE A 340 -6.55 16.45 -20.40
CA PHE A 340 -5.35 16.18 -19.61
C PHE A 340 -5.06 14.68 -19.53
N LEU A 341 -6.05 13.85 -19.16
CA LEU A 341 -5.85 12.40 -19.01
C LEU A 341 -5.39 11.75 -20.31
N ALA A 342 -5.99 12.13 -21.45
CA ALA A 342 -5.61 11.62 -22.77
C ALA A 342 -4.17 11.99 -23.18
N GLU A 343 -3.65 13.13 -22.73
CA GLU A 343 -2.30 13.61 -23.08
C GLU A 343 -1.24 13.24 -22.03
N ALA A 344 -1.65 13.06 -20.78
CA ALA A 344 -0.75 12.77 -19.67
C ALA A 344 -0.25 11.32 -19.70
N GLU A 345 -0.97 10.41 -20.37
CA GLU A 345 -0.60 8.99 -20.54
C GLU A 345 -0.23 8.31 -19.20
N LEU A 346 -1.04 8.52 -18.18
CA LEU A 346 -0.79 7.97 -16.83
C LEU A 346 -0.92 6.45 -16.83
N ASP A 347 -0.14 5.78 -15.97
CA ASP A 347 -0.12 4.32 -15.86
C ASP A 347 -1.28 3.81 -14.99
N ALA A 348 -1.70 4.60 -14.00
CA ALA A 348 -2.85 4.31 -13.16
C ALA A 348 -3.58 5.59 -12.72
N VAL A 349 -4.91 5.57 -12.70
CA VAL A 349 -5.71 6.71 -12.23
C VAL A 349 -6.90 6.24 -11.39
N GLY A 350 -6.96 6.65 -10.12
CA GLY A 350 -8.16 6.51 -9.31
C GLY A 350 -9.16 7.64 -9.59
N VAL A 351 -10.41 7.31 -9.88
CA VAL A 351 -11.49 8.28 -10.14
C VAL A 351 -12.48 8.25 -8.99
N PHE A 352 -12.67 9.39 -8.33
CA PHE A 352 -13.56 9.52 -7.18
C PHE A 352 -14.63 10.57 -7.43
N GLY A 353 -15.85 10.31 -6.98
CA GLY A 353 -16.89 11.34 -6.90
C GLY A 353 -16.61 12.25 -5.70
N TYR A 354 -16.86 13.55 -5.86
CA TYR A 354 -16.85 14.46 -4.73
C TYR A 354 -17.92 14.04 -3.70
N SER A 355 -17.51 13.99 -2.44
CA SER A 355 -18.39 13.77 -1.30
C SER A 355 -18.15 14.86 -0.26
N ASP A 356 -19.22 15.33 0.36
CA ASP A 356 -19.12 16.25 1.49
C ASP A 356 -18.50 15.55 2.69
N GLU A 357 -17.57 16.23 3.33
CA GLU A 357 -16.90 15.77 4.53
C GLU A 357 -17.06 16.81 5.64
N ASP A 358 -17.55 16.39 6.80
CA ASP A 358 -17.85 17.27 7.92
C ASP A 358 -16.61 18.09 8.34
N GLY A 359 -16.82 19.40 8.52
CA GLY A 359 -15.78 20.35 8.90
C GLY A 359 -14.83 20.76 7.76
N THR A 360 -15.04 20.28 6.53
CA THR A 360 -14.29 20.75 5.37
C THR A 360 -14.90 22.02 4.79
N GLU A 361 -14.06 22.87 4.17
CA GLU A 361 -14.54 24.10 3.54
C GLU A 361 -15.42 23.82 2.32
N ALA A 362 -15.12 22.73 1.59
CA ALA A 362 -15.88 22.35 0.42
C ALA A 362 -17.33 22.01 0.79
N ALA A 363 -17.59 21.46 1.98
CA ALA A 363 -18.93 21.18 2.48
C ALA A 363 -19.83 22.42 2.47
N ASP A 364 -19.27 23.60 2.81
CA ASP A 364 -20.00 24.87 2.87
C ASP A 364 -20.06 25.64 1.53
N LEU A 365 -19.40 25.14 0.47
CA LEU A 365 -19.43 25.82 -0.83
C LEU A 365 -20.80 25.75 -1.49
N ALA A 366 -21.21 26.84 -2.14
CA ALA A 366 -22.36 26.86 -3.03
C ALA A 366 -22.10 26.03 -4.31
N ASP A 367 -23.11 25.92 -5.17
CA ASP A 367 -23.01 25.28 -6.50
C ASP A 367 -22.65 23.78 -6.44
N LYS A 368 -23.22 23.06 -5.46
CA LYS A 368 -23.13 21.60 -5.40
C LYS A 368 -23.73 20.97 -6.66
N ILE A 369 -23.12 19.88 -7.09
CA ILE A 369 -23.59 19.08 -8.21
C ILE A 369 -24.45 17.95 -7.65
N ASP A 370 -25.53 17.62 -8.36
CA ASP A 370 -26.43 16.54 -7.95
C ASP A 370 -25.66 15.21 -7.89
N PRO A 371 -25.85 14.38 -6.85
CA PRO A 371 -25.13 13.11 -6.72
C PRO A 371 -25.25 12.19 -7.95
N ALA A 372 -26.38 12.20 -8.67
CA ALA A 372 -26.54 11.41 -9.88
C ALA A 372 -25.67 11.94 -11.03
N GLU A 373 -25.50 13.26 -11.13
CA GLU A 373 -24.59 13.89 -12.09
C GLU A 373 -23.11 13.61 -11.70
N VAL A 374 -22.77 13.67 -10.41
CA VAL A 374 -21.43 13.26 -9.94
C VAL A 374 -21.13 11.81 -10.34
N ALA A 375 -22.07 10.89 -10.11
CA ALA A 375 -21.92 9.48 -10.48
C ALA A 375 -21.75 9.30 -12.00
N ALA A 376 -22.53 10.02 -12.82
CA ALA A 376 -22.41 9.98 -14.28
C ALA A 376 -21.04 10.51 -14.76
N ARG A 377 -20.51 11.56 -14.12
CA ARG A 377 -19.17 12.08 -14.42
C ARG A 377 -18.06 11.10 -14.01
N VAL A 378 -18.20 10.44 -12.87
CA VAL A 378 -17.28 9.38 -12.44
C VAL A 378 -17.26 8.25 -13.48
N GLU A 379 -18.42 7.71 -13.85
CA GLU A 379 -18.53 6.64 -14.85
C GLU A 379 -17.88 7.03 -16.20
N ARG A 380 -18.15 8.27 -16.65
CA ARG A 380 -17.57 8.83 -17.88
C ARG A 380 -16.04 8.89 -17.83
N ILE A 381 -15.48 9.37 -16.72
CA ILE A 381 -14.02 9.51 -16.57
C ILE A 381 -13.35 8.15 -16.32
N THR A 382 -13.98 7.26 -15.55
CA THR A 382 -13.50 5.88 -15.35
C THR A 382 -13.41 5.14 -16.68
N SER A 383 -14.45 5.19 -17.50
CA SER A 383 -14.45 4.55 -18.83
C SER A 383 -13.32 5.05 -19.73
N LEU A 384 -13.00 6.35 -19.66
CA LEU A 384 -11.87 6.94 -20.38
C LEU A 384 -10.53 6.43 -19.82
N VAL A 385 -10.37 6.46 -18.50
CA VAL A 385 -9.16 6.02 -17.80
C VAL A 385 -8.83 4.56 -18.13
N GLU A 386 -9.80 3.65 -18.04
CA GLU A 386 -9.61 2.22 -18.32
C GLU A 386 -8.99 1.99 -19.71
N VAL A 387 -9.48 2.70 -20.73
CA VAL A 387 -8.94 2.62 -22.09
C VAL A 387 -7.51 3.16 -22.15
N LEU A 388 -7.25 4.30 -21.49
CA LEU A 388 -5.94 4.96 -21.53
C LEU A 388 -4.86 4.18 -20.78
N THR A 389 -5.18 3.64 -19.59
CA THR A 389 -4.22 2.87 -18.79
C THR A 389 -3.95 1.51 -19.42
N ALA A 390 -4.96 0.87 -20.02
CA ALA A 390 -4.76 -0.37 -20.78
C ALA A 390 -3.88 -0.16 -22.03
N ASP A 391 -4.09 0.93 -22.79
CA ASP A 391 -3.19 1.29 -23.89
C ASP A 391 -1.75 1.56 -23.40
N ARG A 392 -1.61 2.22 -22.25
CA ARG A 392 -0.29 2.48 -21.64
C ARG A 392 0.43 1.19 -21.25
N ALA A 393 -0.27 0.23 -20.65
CA ALA A 393 0.27 -1.10 -20.33
C ALA A 393 0.66 -1.87 -21.60
N ALA A 394 -0.21 -1.91 -22.61
CA ALA A 394 0.05 -2.58 -23.88
C ALA A 394 1.29 -2.04 -24.61
N ARG A 395 1.59 -0.74 -24.48
CA ARG A 395 2.81 -0.13 -25.03
C ARG A 395 4.10 -0.62 -24.39
N ARG A 396 4.04 -1.29 -23.22
CA ARG A 396 5.20 -1.92 -22.59
C ARG A 396 5.56 -3.27 -23.19
N VAL A 397 4.70 -3.88 -24.01
CA VAL A 397 5.01 -5.16 -24.66
C VAL A 397 6.30 -5.07 -25.48
N GLY A 398 7.23 -5.99 -25.21
CA GLY A 398 8.57 -6.03 -25.78
C GLY A 398 9.64 -5.30 -24.97
N THR A 399 9.28 -4.57 -23.91
CA THR A 399 10.25 -3.96 -22.97
C THR A 399 10.74 -4.96 -21.93
N GLU A 400 11.85 -4.63 -21.25
CA GLU A 400 12.36 -5.40 -20.11
C GLU A 400 12.07 -4.64 -18.81
N VAL A 401 11.63 -5.38 -17.79
CA VAL A 401 11.24 -4.86 -16.47
C VAL A 401 11.88 -5.68 -15.36
N GLU A 402 12.07 -5.07 -14.19
CA GLU A 402 12.48 -5.77 -12.97
C GLU A 402 11.24 -5.93 -12.07
N VAL A 403 10.86 -7.19 -11.83
CA VAL A 403 9.64 -7.59 -11.11
C VAL A 403 10.03 -8.13 -9.75
N LEU A 404 9.47 -7.55 -8.69
CA LEU A 404 9.60 -8.08 -7.34
C LEU A 404 8.46 -9.07 -7.10
N LEU A 405 8.77 -10.31 -6.78
CA LEU A 405 7.78 -11.36 -6.55
C LEU A 405 7.15 -11.21 -5.17
N GLU A 406 5.83 -11.29 -5.12
CA GLU A 406 5.03 -11.04 -3.92
C GLU A 406 4.33 -12.29 -3.42
N ARG A 407 3.77 -13.11 -4.34
CA ARG A 407 3.00 -14.31 -4.01
C ARG A 407 2.93 -15.30 -5.18
N GLN A 408 2.45 -16.50 -4.90
CA GLN A 408 2.02 -17.46 -5.93
C GLN A 408 0.49 -17.59 -5.91
N GLU A 409 -0.09 -17.82 -7.08
CA GLU A 409 -1.51 -18.17 -7.22
C GLU A 409 -1.64 -19.37 -8.14
N LEU A 410 -2.78 -20.07 -8.05
CA LEU A 410 -3.12 -21.10 -9.02
C LEU A 410 -3.34 -20.51 -10.41
N SER A 411 -2.84 -21.19 -11.44
CA SER A 411 -3.10 -20.84 -12.82
C SER A 411 -4.60 -20.87 -13.12
N GLU A 412 -5.08 -20.11 -14.12
CA GLU A 412 -6.50 -20.13 -14.49
C GLU A 412 -7.03 -21.54 -14.84
N THR A 413 -6.15 -22.43 -15.31
CA THR A 413 -6.50 -23.82 -15.62
C THR A 413 -6.67 -24.61 -14.32
N ALA A 414 -5.69 -24.51 -13.43
CA ALA A 414 -5.71 -25.16 -12.12
C ALA A 414 -6.85 -24.64 -11.24
N ALA A 415 -7.11 -23.33 -11.21
CA ALA A 415 -8.22 -22.73 -10.47
C ALA A 415 -9.60 -23.20 -10.96
N ARG A 416 -9.75 -23.57 -12.24
CA ARG A 416 -10.99 -24.18 -12.76
C ARG A 416 -11.11 -25.66 -12.42
N GLU A 417 -9.98 -26.36 -12.33
CA GLU A 417 -9.92 -27.79 -12.01
C GLU A 417 -10.08 -28.03 -10.50
N TYR A 418 -9.55 -27.11 -9.69
CA TYR A 418 -9.52 -27.14 -8.23
C TYR A 418 -10.09 -25.84 -7.63
N PRO A 419 -11.40 -25.57 -7.80
CA PRO A 419 -12.02 -24.32 -7.34
C PRO A 419 -12.08 -24.16 -5.80
N ASP A 420 -11.82 -25.23 -5.05
CA ASP A 420 -11.86 -25.24 -3.57
C ASP A 420 -10.46 -25.00 -2.93
N LEU A 421 -9.41 -24.78 -3.73
CA LEU A 421 -8.08 -24.40 -3.25
C LEU A 421 -7.98 -22.87 -3.18
N GLU A 422 -8.14 -22.30 -1.98
CA GLU A 422 -8.29 -20.84 -1.82
C GLU A 422 -6.96 -20.07 -1.73
N GLU A 423 -5.85 -20.70 -1.33
CA GLU A 423 -4.52 -20.08 -1.23
C GLU A 423 -3.42 -21.16 -1.20
N VAL A 424 -2.34 -20.97 -1.96
CA VAL A 424 -1.15 -21.82 -1.88
C VAL A 424 -0.08 -21.02 -1.15
N ASP A 425 -0.11 -21.08 0.17
CA ASP A 425 0.97 -20.53 1.00
C ASP A 425 2.27 -21.24 0.61
N ASP A 426 3.37 -20.48 0.52
CA ASP A 426 4.69 -20.91 0.06
C ASP A 426 4.93 -22.37 0.47
N LEU A 427 4.88 -23.30 -0.51
CA LEU A 427 5.25 -24.69 -0.27
C LEU A 427 6.57 -24.68 0.47
N ASP A 428 6.54 -25.21 1.69
CA ASP A 428 7.66 -25.32 2.60
C ASP A 428 8.67 -26.28 1.97
N LEU A 429 9.41 -25.83 0.95
CA LEU A 429 10.40 -26.62 0.21
C LEU A 429 11.55 -27.09 1.13
N ALA A 430 11.60 -26.60 2.37
CA ALA A 430 12.47 -27.07 3.43
C ALA A 430 11.98 -28.35 4.15
N GLU A 431 10.68 -28.68 4.11
CA GLU A 431 10.13 -29.93 4.68
C GLU A 431 10.23 -31.13 3.73
N LEU A 432 10.63 -30.95 2.46
CA LEU A 432 10.71 -32.03 1.46
C LEU A 432 11.87 -33.03 1.63
N GLY A 433 12.64 -32.99 2.72
CA GLY A 433 13.47 -34.13 3.14
C GLY A 433 14.48 -34.68 2.11
N LEU A 434 14.92 -33.90 1.11
CA LEU A 434 15.87 -34.38 0.12
C LEU A 434 17.29 -34.39 0.70
N THR A 435 17.77 -35.58 1.05
CA THR A 435 19.21 -35.85 1.22
C THR A 435 19.77 -36.46 -0.07
N GLU A 436 21.02 -36.14 -0.42
CA GLU A 436 21.71 -36.48 -1.68
C GLU A 436 21.89 -37.99 -1.99
N ASP A 437 21.16 -38.93 -1.39
CA ASP A 437 21.49 -40.36 -1.42
C ASP A 437 20.51 -41.34 -2.10
N ASP A 438 19.39 -40.90 -2.70
CA ASP A 438 18.45 -41.84 -3.35
C ASP A 438 18.42 -41.71 -4.89
N VAL A 439 19.44 -42.28 -5.54
CA VAL A 439 19.39 -42.63 -6.96
C VAL A 439 19.26 -44.17 -7.08
N PRO A 440 18.09 -44.73 -7.45
CA PRO A 440 18.01 -46.16 -7.74
C PRO A 440 18.51 -46.43 -9.17
N GLU A 441 19.52 -47.30 -9.27
CA GLU A 441 19.95 -47.92 -10.53
C GLU A 441 18.80 -48.70 -11.20
N MET A 442 18.67 -48.52 -12.52
CA MET A 442 17.83 -49.32 -13.41
C MET A 442 18.10 -50.83 -13.30
N THR A 443 17.05 -51.64 -13.13
CA THR A 443 16.94 -52.98 -13.76
C THR A 443 15.48 -53.44 -13.93
N ASP A 444 15.10 -53.64 -15.20
CA ASP A 444 14.32 -54.74 -15.83
C ASP A 444 13.21 -55.54 -15.09
N LEU A 445 12.00 -55.43 -15.67
CA LEU A 445 11.08 -56.46 -16.22
C LEU A 445 10.66 -57.74 -15.46
N ASP A 446 9.41 -58.14 -15.78
CA ASP A 446 8.63 -59.36 -15.46
C ASP A 446 7.96 -59.40 -14.07
N ASP A 447 6.80 -60.02 -13.81
CA ASP A 447 5.67 -60.60 -14.54
C ASP A 447 4.61 -61.04 -13.48
N GLY A 448 3.34 -61.21 -13.84
CA GLY A 448 2.49 -62.25 -13.23
C GLY A 448 1.59 -62.00 -11.99
N SER A 449 0.29 -61.82 -12.29
CA SER A 449 -0.89 -62.56 -11.75
C SER A 449 -1.43 -62.42 -10.30
N ASP A 450 -2.76 -62.22 -10.28
CA ASP A 450 -3.84 -62.80 -9.43
C ASP A 450 -3.95 -62.50 -7.92
N GLY A 451 -5.15 -62.03 -7.53
CA GLY A 451 -5.86 -62.55 -6.33
C GLY A 451 -6.56 -61.57 -5.38
N SER A 452 -7.85 -61.29 -5.65
CA SER A 452 -9.04 -61.24 -4.75
C SER A 452 -9.06 -60.53 -3.37
N ASP A 453 -10.28 -60.01 -3.10
CA ASP A 453 -10.92 -59.62 -1.82
C ASP A 453 -10.45 -58.28 -1.22
N GLY A 454 -11.28 -57.27 -0.91
CA GLY A 454 -12.72 -57.23 -0.65
C GLY A 454 -12.96 -56.75 0.78
N SER A 455 -13.04 -55.44 1.02
CA SER A 455 -13.84 -54.87 2.11
C SER A 455 -14.01 -53.36 1.98
N ASP A 456 -15.29 -52.99 2.01
CA ASP A 456 -15.92 -51.69 2.18
C ASP A 456 -15.40 -50.95 3.43
N GLY A 457 -15.05 -49.68 3.26
CA GLY A 457 -14.59 -48.76 4.30
C GLY A 457 -14.58 -47.37 3.70
N SER A 458 -15.69 -46.65 3.89
CA SER A 458 -15.83 -45.24 3.54
C SER A 458 -15.01 -44.41 4.52
N ASP A 459 -13.79 -44.07 4.12
CA ASP A 459 -13.00 -43.01 4.73
C ASP A 459 -13.34 -41.71 3.97
N ASP A 460 -13.87 -40.72 4.68
CA ASP A 460 -13.81 -39.32 4.26
C ASP A 460 -12.33 -38.95 4.26
N GLU A 461 -11.67 -39.11 3.10
CA GLU A 461 -10.32 -38.61 2.89
C GLU A 461 -10.36 -37.07 2.91
N ALA A 462 -9.75 -36.50 3.96
CA ALA A 462 -9.19 -35.17 3.86
C ALA A 462 -8.22 -35.18 2.68
N VAL A 463 -8.44 -34.31 1.70
CA VAL A 463 -7.52 -34.13 0.58
C VAL A 463 -6.22 -33.57 1.16
N GLU A 464 -5.19 -34.41 1.26
CA GLU A 464 -3.83 -33.96 1.54
C GLU A 464 -3.35 -33.12 0.35
N VAL A 465 -2.89 -31.90 0.64
CA VAL A 465 -2.42 -30.91 -0.34
C VAL A 465 -0.97 -31.26 -0.70
N ASP A 466 -0.77 -32.18 -1.64
CA ASP A 466 0.57 -32.60 -2.11
C ASP A 466 0.69 -32.69 -3.66
N ASP A 467 -0.38 -32.41 -4.41
CA ASP A 467 -0.48 -32.78 -5.84
C ASP A 467 -0.57 -31.59 -6.83
N THR A 468 -0.11 -30.38 -6.49
CA THR A 468 0.03 -29.31 -7.50
C THR A 468 1.33 -29.51 -8.29
N GLU A 469 1.22 -29.89 -9.57
CA GLU A 469 2.39 -29.94 -10.45
C GLU A 469 2.98 -28.52 -10.61
N PRO A 470 4.30 -28.33 -10.77
CA PRO A 470 4.93 -27.01 -10.88
C PRO A 470 4.37 -26.10 -11.99
N GLY A 471 3.65 -26.67 -12.98
CA GLY A 471 2.98 -25.94 -14.05
C GLY A 471 1.63 -25.31 -13.66
N ASP A 472 1.12 -25.60 -12.45
CA ASP A 472 -0.18 -25.13 -11.98
C ASP A 472 -0.11 -23.85 -11.14
N LEU A 473 1.09 -23.38 -10.79
CA LEU A 473 1.32 -22.18 -9.99
C LEU A 473 1.94 -21.06 -10.82
N VAL A 474 1.44 -19.84 -10.63
CA VAL A 474 1.90 -18.63 -11.32
C VAL A 474 2.42 -17.65 -10.29
N TRP A 475 3.65 -17.18 -10.50
CA TRP A 475 4.24 -16.13 -9.69
C TRP A 475 3.64 -14.78 -10.05
N ILE A 476 3.23 -14.04 -9.03
CA ILE A 476 2.73 -12.67 -9.17
C ILE A 476 3.66 -11.71 -8.44
N GLY A 477 3.92 -10.58 -9.08
CA GLY A 477 4.76 -9.53 -8.53
C GLY A 477 4.49 -8.18 -9.16
N ARG A 478 5.30 -7.19 -8.81
CA ARG A 478 5.16 -5.82 -9.33
C ARG A 478 6.46 -5.25 -9.87
N ALA A 479 6.35 -4.58 -11.01
CA ALA A 479 7.44 -3.82 -11.60
C ALA A 479 7.61 -2.44 -10.92
N ALA A 480 8.75 -1.78 -11.18
CA ALA A 480 9.03 -0.48 -10.55
C ALA A 480 7.99 0.60 -10.87
N HIS A 481 7.33 0.55 -12.03
CA HIS A 481 6.30 1.49 -12.44
C HIS A 481 4.90 1.21 -11.85
N GLN A 482 4.70 0.06 -11.20
CA GLN A 482 3.44 -0.34 -10.56
C GLN A 482 3.55 -0.12 -9.05
N GLY A 483 2.65 0.65 -8.46
CA GLY A 483 2.50 0.77 -7.02
C GLY A 483 1.73 -0.41 -6.41
N PRO A 484 1.73 -0.53 -5.06
CA PRO A 484 0.97 -1.56 -4.36
C PRO A 484 -0.55 -1.36 -4.47
N ASP A 485 -1.30 -2.46 -4.28
CA ASP A 485 -2.76 -2.59 -4.09
C ASP A 485 -3.67 -2.29 -5.30
N VAL A 486 -3.48 -1.17 -5.99
CA VAL A 486 -4.51 -0.62 -6.91
C VAL A 486 -4.01 -0.32 -8.31
N ASP A 487 -2.71 -0.46 -8.54
CA ASP A 487 -2.16 -0.46 -9.89
C ASP A 487 -2.18 -1.90 -10.44
N GLY A 488 -1.80 -2.12 -11.69
CA GLY A 488 -1.68 -3.48 -12.24
C GLY A 488 -0.54 -4.30 -11.64
N GLU A 489 -0.55 -5.60 -11.91
CA GLU A 489 0.44 -6.58 -11.49
C GLU A 489 1.22 -7.18 -12.67
N CYS A 490 2.21 -8.02 -12.37
CA CYS A 490 2.98 -8.79 -13.35
C CYS A 490 2.78 -10.29 -13.08
N LEU A 491 2.20 -10.99 -14.03
CA LEU A 491 2.09 -12.45 -14.04
C LEU A 491 3.32 -13.03 -14.71
N LEU A 492 4.13 -13.76 -13.95
CA LEU A 492 5.39 -14.31 -14.41
C LEU A 492 5.18 -15.68 -15.08
N THR A 493 5.79 -15.82 -16.25
CA THR A 493 5.90 -17.04 -17.04
C THR A 493 7.38 -17.32 -17.31
N GLY A 494 7.75 -18.54 -17.66
CA GLY A 494 9.15 -18.83 -17.95
C GLY A 494 9.45 -20.32 -18.05
N ASP A 495 10.75 -20.62 -18.11
CA ASP A 495 11.27 -21.99 -18.06
C ASP A 495 11.11 -22.58 -16.65
N ASP A 496 10.62 -23.81 -16.56
CA ASP A 496 10.31 -24.50 -15.30
C ASP A 496 11.52 -24.58 -14.36
N GLU A 497 12.75 -24.74 -14.87
CA GLU A 497 13.96 -24.78 -14.03
C GLU A 497 14.24 -23.41 -13.38
N LEU A 498 13.98 -22.32 -14.10
CA LEU A 498 14.15 -20.97 -13.59
C LEU A 498 13.06 -20.64 -12.57
N LEU A 499 11.81 -21.03 -12.86
CA LEU A 499 10.67 -20.80 -11.97
C LEU A 499 10.76 -21.58 -10.66
N ALA A 500 11.29 -22.81 -10.69
CA ALA A 500 11.46 -23.66 -9.51
C ALA A 500 12.44 -23.08 -8.47
N GLY A 501 13.35 -22.19 -8.87
CA GLY A 501 14.30 -21.53 -7.97
C GLY A 501 13.83 -20.20 -7.38
N LEU A 502 12.62 -19.76 -7.71
CA LEU A 502 12.07 -18.49 -7.24
C LEU A 502 11.53 -18.61 -5.83
N HIS A 503 11.51 -17.47 -5.14
CA HIS A 503 10.94 -17.32 -3.81
C HIS A 503 10.36 -15.93 -3.69
N ARG A 504 9.44 -15.76 -2.74
CA ARG A 504 8.87 -14.47 -2.38
C ARG A 504 9.96 -13.44 -2.03
N GLY A 505 9.81 -12.22 -2.53
CA GLY A 505 10.82 -11.16 -2.40
C GLY A 505 12.00 -11.26 -3.37
N ALA A 506 12.06 -12.29 -4.23
CA ALA A 506 13.03 -12.34 -5.32
C ALA A 506 12.76 -11.22 -6.34
N LEU A 507 13.84 -10.65 -6.88
CA LEU A 507 13.76 -9.67 -7.97
C LEU A 507 14.16 -10.36 -9.27
N VAL A 508 13.28 -10.35 -10.26
CA VAL A 508 13.46 -11.05 -11.54
C VAL A 508 13.49 -10.03 -12.67
N ARG A 509 14.48 -10.12 -13.55
CA ARG A 509 14.44 -9.41 -14.83
C ARG A 509 13.57 -10.22 -15.78
N ALA A 510 12.57 -9.58 -16.35
CA ALA A 510 11.60 -10.23 -17.23
C ALA A 510 11.32 -9.36 -18.46
N ARG A 511 10.86 -9.99 -19.54
CA ARG A 511 10.38 -9.31 -20.74
C ARG A 511 8.87 -9.28 -20.75
N VAL A 512 8.28 -8.13 -21.02
CA VAL A 512 6.83 -8.02 -21.18
C VAL A 512 6.42 -8.68 -22.50
N THR A 513 5.62 -9.74 -22.44
CA THR A 513 5.13 -10.50 -23.60
C THR A 513 3.68 -10.22 -23.92
N GLY A 514 2.91 -9.74 -22.94
CA GLY A 514 1.51 -9.36 -23.10
C GLY A 514 1.03 -8.41 -22.01
N SER A 515 -0.22 -8.00 -22.13
CA SER A 515 -0.94 -7.21 -21.12
C SER A 515 -2.42 -7.57 -21.16
N ASP A 516 -3.07 -7.60 -20.00
CA ASP A 516 -4.52 -7.67 -19.87
C ASP A 516 -5.00 -6.51 -18.99
N GLY A 517 -5.78 -5.60 -19.56
CA GLY A 517 -6.05 -4.32 -18.90
C GLY A 517 -4.74 -3.61 -18.52
N VAL A 518 -4.54 -3.42 -17.21
CA VAL A 518 -3.32 -2.80 -16.63
C VAL A 518 -2.29 -3.82 -16.16
N ASP A 519 -2.64 -5.11 -16.14
CA ASP A 519 -1.77 -6.20 -15.74
C ASP A 519 -0.86 -6.59 -16.90
N LEU A 520 0.35 -7.04 -16.58
CA LEU A 520 1.37 -7.44 -17.53
C LEU A 520 1.62 -8.94 -17.46
N VAL A 521 1.73 -9.58 -18.62
CA VAL A 521 2.29 -10.93 -18.70
C VAL A 521 3.77 -10.78 -19.04
N VAL A 522 4.61 -11.39 -18.22
CA VAL A 522 6.07 -11.22 -18.31
C VAL A 522 6.76 -12.57 -18.36
N GLU A 523 7.76 -12.70 -19.23
CA GLU A 523 8.60 -13.90 -19.37
C GLU A 523 9.91 -13.67 -18.63
N ALA A 524 10.19 -14.51 -17.63
CA ALA A 524 11.39 -14.44 -16.81
C ALA A 524 12.66 -14.67 -17.66
N LEU A 525 13.66 -13.80 -17.47
CA LEU A 525 14.95 -13.88 -18.17
C LEU A 525 16.08 -14.29 -17.23
N GLU A 526 16.14 -13.68 -16.04
CA GLU A 526 17.14 -13.99 -15.01
C GLU A 526 16.69 -13.55 -13.61
N VAL A 527 17.17 -14.26 -12.60
CA VAL A 527 17.00 -13.88 -11.18
C VAL A 527 18.11 -12.91 -10.79
N LEU A 528 17.75 -11.74 -10.26
CA LEU A 528 18.70 -10.72 -9.82
C LEU A 528 19.06 -10.94 -8.35
N HIS A 529 20.30 -11.35 -8.09
CA HIS A 529 20.84 -11.48 -6.74
C HIS A 529 21.24 -10.13 -6.11
N PRO A 530 21.28 -10.03 -4.77
CA PRO A 530 21.76 -8.84 -4.08
C PRO A 530 23.17 -8.43 -4.54
N GLY A 531 23.35 -7.16 -4.90
CA GLY A 531 24.63 -6.63 -5.41
C GLY A 531 24.79 -6.69 -6.93
N THR A 532 23.86 -7.31 -7.66
CA THR A 532 23.77 -7.15 -9.13
C THR A 532 23.36 -5.70 -9.44
N PRO A 533 24.06 -4.98 -10.35
CA PRO A 533 23.68 -3.62 -10.71
C PRO A 533 22.25 -3.60 -11.26
N THR A 534 21.32 -2.98 -10.53
CA THR A 534 19.98 -2.63 -11.02
C THR A 534 20.14 -1.47 -12.01
N GLY A 535 19.62 -1.60 -13.22
CA GLY A 535 19.82 -0.59 -14.25
C GLY A 535 18.72 -0.62 -15.28
N SER A 536 18.13 0.56 -15.53
CA SER A 536 17.33 0.80 -16.74
C SER A 536 18.22 0.58 -17.98
N PRO A 537 17.78 -0.18 -18.99
CA PRO A 537 18.54 -0.32 -20.23
C PRO A 537 18.36 0.95 -21.07
N ALA A 538 19.42 1.78 -21.14
CA ALA A 538 19.89 2.44 -22.38
C ALA A 538 20.88 3.59 -22.06
N GLU A 539 22.18 3.33 -22.10
CA GLU A 539 23.05 4.30 -22.78
C GLU A 539 22.84 4.11 -24.29
N PRO A 540 22.44 5.14 -25.05
CA PRO A 540 22.50 5.03 -26.49
C PRO A 540 23.97 4.90 -26.87
N ALA A 541 24.31 3.82 -27.58
CA ALA A 541 25.61 3.65 -28.21
C ALA A 541 25.91 4.92 -29.02
N VAL A 542 26.85 5.73 -28.53
CA VAL A 542 27.40 6.85 -29.30
C VAL A 542 28.21 6.24 -30.44
N ALA A 543 27.53 5.98 -31.55
CA ALA A 543 28.16 5.66 -32.81
C ALA A 543 28.95 6.90 -33.25
N GLY A 544 30.27 6.85 -33.04
CA GLY A 544 31.18 7.81 -33.61
C GLY A 544 31.03 7.84 -35.13
N ALA A 545 30.62 8.98 -35.67
CA ALA A 545 30.76 9.29 -37.08
C ALA A 545 30.87 10.81 -37.32
N ARG A 546 32.13 11.24 -37.43
CA ARG A 546 32.70 12.45 -38.05
C ARG A 546 32.73 13.75 -37.25
#